data_AF-A0AAD6V4A3-F1
#
_entry.id   AF-A0AAD6V4A3-F1
#
_cell.length_a   1.000
_cell.length_b   1.000
_cell.length_c   1.000
_cell.angle_alpha   90.00
_cell.angle_beta   90.00
_cell.angle_gamma   90.00
#
_symmetry.space_group_name_H-M   'P 1'
#
loop_
_entity.id
_entity.type
_entity.pdbx_description
1 polymer ?
#
loop_
_entity_poly.entity_id
_entity_poly.type
_entity_poly.pdbx_seq_one_letter_code
_entity_poly.pdbx_strand_id
1 'polypeptide(L)'
;TPRRTKWEKMHDILGHISKDLDGLGIFLELLFYNRPHGEKDVRTKRHKSMVSAFLGGQNTGANTVKMGHIIELIYNHRQSQPPTHTPERELAFSPKVAHTDISFARPSLSSWALVLVGKEARRQIGNLTQNDPTDPTDTTQMRASTNGRVRDANVASWEKFTKSLSIPEIAKKYERRSPVAWYLSEMMAASTKAGVL
;
A
#
# COMPACT_ATOMS: atom_id res chain seq x y z
N THR A 1 -25.17 -7.77 39.01
CA THR A 1 -23.73 -8.03 38.72
C THR A 1 -23.08 -6.73 38.26
N PRO A 2 -21.93 -6.31 38.80
CA PRO A 2 -21.30 -5.06 38.40
C PRO A 2 -20.96 -5.05 36.90
N ARG A 3 -21.06 -3.87 36.27
CA ARG A 3 -20.79 -3.70 34.84
C ARG A 3 -19.29 -3.87 34.58
N ARG A 4 -18.93 -4.94 33.89
CA ARG A 4 -17.54 -5.25 33.54
C ARG A 4 -16.90 -4.13 32.72
N THR A 5 -15.63 -3.84 33.01
CA THR A 5 -14.83 -2.87 32.27
C THR A 5 -14.51 -3.37 30.86
N LYS A 6 -14.08 -2.48 29.95
CA LYS A 6 -13.65 -2.90 28.60
C LYS A 6 -12.44 -3.84 28.66
N TRP A 7 -11.56 -3.65 29.64
CA TRP A 7 -10.35 -4.45 29.83
C TRP A 7 -10.64 -5.86 30.35
N GLU A 8 -11.58 -6.00 31.28
CA GLU A 8 -12.04 -7.32 31.74
C GLU A 8 -12.70 -8.12 30.61
N LYS A 9 -13.52 -7.46 29.78
CA LYS A 9 -14.11 -8.10 28.60
C LYS A 9 -13.04 -8.53 27.60
N MET A 10 -12.02 -7.70 27.39
CA MET A 10 -10.89 -8.04 26.52
C MET A 10 -10.11 -9.24 27.05
N HIS A 11 -9.83 -9.28 28.36
CA HIS A 11 -9.14 -10.39 29.01
C HIS A 11 -9.87 -11.72 28.78
N ASP A 12 -11.19 -11.76 28.97
CA ASP A 12 -11.98 -12.95 28.71
C ASP A 12 -11.96 -13.37 27.23
N ILE A 13 -12.08 -12.40 26.32
CA ILE A 13 -12.01 -12.67 24.88
C ILE A 13 -10.65 -13.27 24.53
N LEU A 14 -9.56 -12.74 25.07
CA LEU A 14 -8.22 -13.30 24.88
C LEU A 14 -8.10 -14.72 25.45
N GLY A 15 -8.76 -14.99 26.59
CA GLY A 15 -8.86 -16.32 27.16
C GLY A 15 -9.55 -17.32 26.21
N HIS A 16 -10.66 -16.93 25.60
CA HIS A 16 -11.35 -17.74 24.59
C HIS A 16 -10.50 -17.94 23.33
N ILE A 17 -9.87 -16.88 22.82
CA ILE A 17 -8.98 -16.98 21.66
C ILE A 17 -7.82 -17.94 21.93
N SER A 18 -7.19 -17.85 23.10
CA SER A 18 -6.08 -18.74 23.44
C SER A 18 -6.52 -20.19 23.63
N LYS A 19 -7.75 -20.44 24.09
CA LYS A 19 -8.25 -21.78 24.38
C LYS A 19 -8.84 -22.47 23.16
N ASP A 20 -9.58 -21.73 22.35
CA ASP A 20 -10.42 -22.29 21.29
C ASP A 20 -9.75 -22.18 19.90
N LEU A 21 -8.74 -21.30 19.74
CA LEU A 21 -8.14 -20.96 18.44
C LEU A 21 -6.60 -20.91 18.46
N ASP A 22 -5.94 -21.42 19.51
CA ASP A 22 -4.48 -21.51 19.63
C ASP A 22 -3.73 -20.16 19.46
N GLY A 23 -4.41 -19.06 19.79
CA GLY A 23 -3.80 -17.74 19.90
C GLY A 23 -4.27 -16.70 18.89
N LEU A 24 -3.73 -15.49 19.04
CA LEU A 24 -4.21 -14.31 18.33
C LEU A 24 -3.94 -14.34 16.82
N GLY A 25 -2.82 -14.96 16.39
CA GLY A 25 -2.45 -15.04 14.98
C GLY A 25 -3.48 -15.83 14.16
N ILE A 26 -3.79 -17.06 14.60
CA ILE A 26 -4.78 -17.94 13.96
C ILE A 26 -6.18 -17.30 14.00
N PHE A 27 -6.55 -16.67 15.12
CA PHE A 27 -7.81 -15.92 15.18
C PHE A 27 -7.88 -14.82 14.11
N LEU A 28 -6.83 -14.02 13.93
CA LEU A 28 -6.81 -12.94 12.93
C LEU A 28 -6.81 -13.49 11.50
N GLU A 29 -6.12 -14.60 11.25
CA GLU A 29 -6.14 -15.30 9.97
C GLU A 29 -7.56 -15.76 9.61
N LEU A 30 -8.27 -16.40 10.55
CA LEU A 30 -9.66 -16.83 10.37
C LEU A 30 -10.61 -15.63 10.27
N LEU A 31 -10.39 -14.57 11.06
CA LEU A 31 -11.20 -13.36 11.05
C LEU A 31 -11.12 -12.66 9.70
N PHE A 32 -9.93 -12.55 9.11
CA PHE A 32 -9.71 -11.89 7.82
C PHE A 32 -9.72 -12.84 6.63
N TYR A 33 -10.02 -14.13 6.85
CA TYR A 33 -10.16 -15.11 5.78
C TYR A 33 -11.06 -14.57 4.68
N ASN A 34 -10.53 -14.51 3.47
CA ASN A 34 -11.27 -14.16 2.27
C ASN A 34 -11.34 -15.40 1.38
N ARG A 35 -12.57 -15.74 0.98
CA ARG A 35 -12.80 -16.95 0.20
C ARG A 35 -12.08 -16.87 -1.16
N PRO A 36 -11.46 -17.96 -1.63
CA PRO A 36 -11.09 -18.09 -3.03
C PRO A 36 -12.31 -18.00 -3.96
N HIS A 37 -12.09 -17.55 -5.19
CA HIS A 37 -13.16 -17.49 -6.19
C HIS A 37 -13.68 -18.90 -6.50
N GLY A 38 -15.01 -19.08 -6.52
CA GLY A 38 -15.65 -20.37 -6.82
C GLY A 38 -15.95 -21.26 -5.61
N GLU A 39 -15.46 -20.93 -4.41
CA GLU A 39 -15.69 -21.73 -3.21
C GLU A 39 -16.85 -21.24 -2.34
N LYS A 40 -17.40 -22.18 -1.55
CA LYS A 40 -18.45 -21.90 -0.56
C LYS A 40 -17.84 -21.13 0.61
N ASP A 41 -18.41 -19.96 0.90
CA ASP A 41 -17.98 -19.15 2.03
C ASP A 41 -18.42 -19.80 3.35
N VAL A 42 -17.45 -20.24 4.15
CA VAL A 42 -17.67 -20.86 5.47
C VAL A 42 -18.03 -19.84 6.55
N ARG A 43 -17.85 -18.53 6.27
CA ARG A 43 -18.09 -17.47 7.27
C ARG A 43 -19.58 -17.20 7.46
N THR A 44 -19.94 -17.00 8.72
CA THR A 44 -21.32 -16.64 9.08
C THR A 44 -21.69 -15.24 8.57
N LYS A 45 -22.99 -14.94 8.48
CA LYS A 45 -23.48 -13.59 8.11
C LYS A 45 -22.96 -12.50 9.06
N ARG A 46 -22.92 -12.80 10.36
CA ARG A 46 -22.40 -11.89 11.39
C ARG A 46 -20.91 -11.59 11.18
N HIS A 47 -20.10 -12.63 10.96
CA HIS A 47 -18.67 -12.48 10.68
C HIS A 47 -18.43 -11.54 9.49
N LYS A 48 -19.09 -11.80 8.35
CA LYS A 48 -18.98 -10.96 7.15
C LYS A 48 -19.39 -9.51 7.40
N SER A 49 -20.50 -9.30 8.10
CA SER A 49 -20.99 -7.96 8.43
C SER A 49 -20.00 -7.19 9.31
N MET A 50 -19.43 -7.82 10.34
CA MET A 50 -18.46 -7.18 11.23
C MET A 50 -17.17 -6.80 10.49
N VAL A 51 -16.61 -7.73 9.70
CA VAL A 51 -15.38 -7.49 8.92
C VAL A 51 -15.62 -6.42 7.87
N SER A 52 -16.77 -6.45 7.18
CA SER A 52 -17.12 -5.42 6.20
C SER A 52 -17.27 -4.04 6.83
N ALA A 53 -17.91 -3.93 8.00
CA ALA A 53 -18.05 -2.65 8.70
C ALA A 53 -16.69 -2.11 9.18
N PHE A 54 -15.82 -2.98 9.68
CA PHE A 54 -14.46 -2.64 10.08
C PHE A 54 -13.58 -2.20 8.90
N LEU A 55 -13.46 -3.02 7.86
CA LEU A 55 -12.62 -2.74 6.69
C LEU A 55 -13.18 -1.59 5.83
N GLY A 56 -14.50 -1.45 5.77
CA GLY A 56 -15.17 -0.35 5.06
C GLY A 56 -15.16 0.98 5.81
N GLY A 57 -14.66 1.01 7.07
CA GLY A 57 -14.64 2.22 7.89
C GLY A 57 -16.03 2.73 8.29
N GLN A 58 -17.06 1.88 8.21
CA GLN A 58 -18.47 2.22 8.42
C GLN A 58 -18.94 2.05 9.87
N ASN A 59 -18.02 1.85 10.81
CA ASN A 59 -18.36 1.75 12.23
C ASN A 59 -18.87 3.11 12.72
N THR A 60 -20.19 3.28 12.82
CA THR A 60 -20.84 4.54 13.18
C THR A 60 -20.77 4.78 14.70
N GLY A 61 -19.97 5.77 15.12
CA GLY A 61 -19.94 6.27 16.50
C GLY A 61 -18.68 7.04 16.89
N ALA A 62 -18.66 7.61 18.10
CA ALA A 62 -17.54 8.37 18.67
C ALA A 62 -16.24 7.55 18.89
N ASN A 63 -16.27 6.23 18.71
CA ASN A 63 -15.12 5.32 18.85
C ASN A 63 -14.84 4.59 17.52
N THR A 64 -14.71 5.33 16.42
CA THR A 64 -14.42 4.75 15.11
C THR A 64 -12.92 4.46 14.98
N VAL A 65 -12.52 3.20 15.12
CA VAL A 65 -11.14 2.76 14.87
C VAL A 65 -10.99 2.40 13.39
N LYS A 66 -10.14 3.14 12.68
CA LYS A 66 -9.82 2.91 11.26
C LYS A 66 -8.61 1.99 11.12
N MET A 67 -8.47 1.32 9.97
CA MET A 67 -7.33 0.43 9.69
C MET A 67 -5.99 1.15 9.83
N GLY A 68 -5.87 2.40 9.33
CA GLY A 68 -4.65 3.19 9.49
C GLY A 68 -4.21 3.34 10.95
N HIS A 69 -5.15 3.55 11.87
CA HIS A 69 -4.84 3.65 13.31
C HIS A 69 -4.33 2.33 13.88
N ILE A 70 -4.90 1.19 13.48
CA ILE A 70 -4.41 -0.12 13.90
C ILE A 70 -3.00 -0.39 13.35
N ILE A 71 -2.72 -0.01 12.09
CA ILE A 71 -1.38 -0.12 11.51
C ILE A 71 -0.38 0.70 12.34
N GLU A 72 -0.72 1.94 12.70
CA GLU A 72 0.11 2.77 13.57
C GLU A 72 0.32 2.16 14.96
N LEU A 73 -0.74 1.59 15.57
CA LEU A 73 -0.64 0.91 16.86
C LEU A 73 0.31 -0.28 16.78
N ILE A 74 0.20 -1.11 15.76
CA ILE A 74 1.09 -2.27 15.55
C ILE A 74 2.52 -1.78 15.30
N TYR A 75 2.68 -0.84 14.37
CA TYR A 75 3.99 -0.33 13.98
C TYR A 75 4.71 0.29 15.17
N ASN A 76 4.06 1.14 15.97
CA ASN A 76 4.68 1.83 17.10
C ASN A 76 4.79 0.97 18.37
N HIS A 77 4.19 -0.22 18.41
CA HIS A 77 4.25 -1.09 19.58
C HIS A 77 5.70 -1.51 19.90
N ARG A 78 6.08 -1.54 21.19
CA ARG A 78 7.45 -1.93 21.58
C ARG A 78 7.79 -3.36 21.15
N GLN A 79 6.83 -4.28 21.26
CA GLN A 79 7.01 -5.70 20.90
C GLN A 79 6.97 -5.96 19.40
N SER A 80 6.65 -4.97 18.55
CA SER A 80 6.71 -5.15 17.09
C SER A 80 8.12 -5.01 16.54
N GLN A 81 9.04 -4.43 17.32
CA GLN A 81 10.43 -4.23 16.94
C GLN A 81 11.30 -5.38 17.50
N PRO A 82 12.12 -6.03 16.65
CA PRO A 82 13.10 -7.00 17.14
C PRO A 82 14.13 -6.37 18.09
N PRO A 83 14.68 -7.12 19.06
CA PRO A 83 15.79 -6.66 19.90
C PRO A 83 16.99 -6.23 19.06
N THR A 84 17.78 -5.30 19.59
CA THR A 84 18.85 -4.60 18.84
C THR A 84 19.94 -5.50 18.27
N HIS A 85 20.17 -6.67 18.87
CA HIS A 85 21.22 -7.63 18.52
C HIS A 85 20.75 -8.71 17.54
N THR A 86 19.49 -8.68 17.11
CA THR A 86 18.96 -9.70 16.20
C THR A 86 19.12 -9.26 14.73
N PRO A 87 19.53 -10.16 13.83
CA PRO A 87 19.73 -9.84 12.42
C PRO A 87 18.43 -9.42 11.73
N GLU A 88 17.29 -9.88 12.26
CA GLU A 88 15.96 -9.57 11.73
C GLU A 88 15.64 -8.07 11.74
N ARG A 89 16.31 -7.31 12.60
CA ARG A 89 16.21 -5.85 12.63
C ARG A 89 16.62 -5.19 11.30
N GLU A 90 17.59 -5.78 10.61
CA GLU A 90 18.10 -5.28 9.33
C GLU A 90 17.18 -5.64 8.16
N LEU A 91 16.17 -6.48 8.39
CA LEU A 91 15.21 -6.87 7.35
C LEU A 91 14.11 -5.83 7.12
N ALA A 92 14.07 -4.74 7.88
CA ALA A 92 13.14 -3.65 7.62
C ALA A 92 13.42 -3.04 6.23
N PHE A 93 12.38 -2.93 5.40
CA PHE A 93 12.51 -2.51 4.00
C PHE A 93 13.42 -3.42 3.17
N SER A 94 13.46 -4.73 3.48
CA SER A 94 14.19 -5.70 2.66
C SER A 94 13.38 -6.04 1.40
N PRO A 95 13.92 -5.83 0.18
CA PRO A 95 13.26 -6.27 -1.05
C PRO A 95 13.53 -7.75 -1.37
N LYS A 96 14.43 -8.41 -0.62
CA LYS A 96 14.92 -9.77 -0.92
C LYS A 96 14.20 -10.86 -0.13
N VAL A 97 13.84 -10.57 1.12
CA VAL A 97 13.16 -11.51 2.01
C VAL A 97 11.66 -11.27 1.91
N ALA A 98 10.87 -12.33 1.78
CA ALA A 98 9.42 -12.18 1.76
C ALA A 98 8.95 -11.68 3.12
N HIS A 99 8.04 -10.70 3.14
CA HIS A 99 7.50 -10.13 4.38
C HIS A 99 6.80 -11.16 5.27
N THR A 100 6.30 -12.26 4.70
CA THR A 100 5.70 -13.39 5.41
C THR A 100 6.72 -14.24 6.19
N ASP A 101 7.99 -14.18 5.81
CA ASP A 101 9.07 -14.95 6.43
C ASP A 101 9.76 -14.14 7.55
N ILE A 102 9.35 -12.90 7.75
CA ILE A 102 9.81 -12.01 8.82
C ILE A 102 8.84 -12.16 10.01
N SER A 103 9.37 -12.61 11.15
CA SER A 103 8.63 -12.90 12.38
C SER A 103 8.10 -11.63 13.06
N PHE A 104 8.90 -10.58 13.13
CA PHE A 104 8.53 -9.34 13.82
C PHE A 104 7.66 -8.43 12.93
N ALA A 105 6.57 -7.93 13.51
CA ALA A 105 5.58 -7.17 12.77
C ALA A 105 6.12 -5.88 12.13
N ARG A 106 7.02 -5.13 12.79
CA ARG A 106 7.53 -3.87 12.22
C ARG A 106 8.38 -4.09 10.97
N PRO A 107 9.46 -4.89 10.98
CA PRO A 107 10.24 -5.15 9.77
C PRO A 107 9.40 -5.85 8.68
N SER A 108 8.47 -6.74 9.06
CA SER A 108 7.52 -7.37 8.12
C SER A 108 6.65 -6.33 7.41
N LEU A 109 5.99 -5.44 8.16
CA LEU A 109 5.14 -4.37 7.63
C LEU A 109 5.94 -3.39 6.74
N SER A 110 7.14 -3.00 7.15
CA SER A 110 8.02 -2.13 6.35
C SER A 110 8.37 -2.76 5.00
N SER A 111 8.72 -4.05 5.00
CA SER A 111 9.05 -4.78 3.77
C SER A 111 7.82 -5.02 2.89
N TRP A 112 6.66 -5.30 3.48
CA TRP A 112 5.40 -5.35 2.75
C TRP A 112 5.06 -4.01 2.07
N ALA A 113 5.19 -2.90 2.80
CA ALA A 113 4.96 -1.56 2.28
C ALA A 113 5.93 -1.21 1.15
N LEU A 114 7.22 -1.55 1.28
CA LEU A 114 8.21 -1.36 0.22
C LEU A 114 7.80 -2.10 -1.06
N VAL A 115 7.45 -3.38 -0.94
CA VAL A 115 7.05 -4.20 -2.10
C VAL A 115 5.78 -3.65 -2.74
N LEU A 116 4.81 -3.20 -1.94
CA LEU A 116 3.58 -2.58 -2.42
C LEU A 116 3.87 -1.30 -3.22
N VAL A 117 4.64 -0.38 -2.64
CA VAL A 117 5.04 0.88 -3.28
C VAL A 117 5.85 0.62 -4.54
N GLY A 118 6.80 -0.33 -4.50
CA GLY A 118 7.60 -0.70 -5.67
C GLY A 118 6.78 -1.27 -6.83
N LYS A 119 5.79 -2.12 -6.53
CA LYS A 119 4.84 -2.63 -7.55
C LYS A 119 4.03 -1.50 -8.17
N GLU A 120 3.53 -0.58 -7.35
CA GLU A 120 2.73 0.53 -7.82
C GLU A 120 3.56 1.53 -8.64
N ALA A 121 4.78 1.85 -8.20
CA ALA A 121 5.72 2.68 -8.95
C ALA A 121 6.01 2.07 -10.33
N ARG A 122 6.29 0.75 -10.38
CA ARG A 122 6.51 0.03 -11.64
C ARG A 122 5.28 0.10 -12.55
N ARG A 123 4.08 -0.08 -12.01
CA ARG A 123 2.81 0.02 -12.76
C ARG A 123 2.63 1.43 -13.35
N GLN A 124 2.84 2.47 -12.54
CA GLN A 124 2.69 3.85 -12.98
C GLN A 124 3.71 4.23 -14.05
N ILE A 125 4.98 3.84 -13.89
CA ILE A 125 6.00 4.02 -14.93
C ILE A 125 5.61 3.27 -16.22
N GLY A 126 5.08 2.06 -16.11
CA GLY A 126 4.52 1.33 -17.24
C GLY A 126 3.41 2.12 -17.95
N ASN A 127 2.47 2.71 -17.20
CA ASN A 127 1.39 3.52 -17.77
C ASN A 127 1.91 4.79 -18.48
N LEU A 128 3.02 5.37 -18.02
CA LEU A 128 3.62 6.53 -18.70
C LEU A 128 4.16 6.20 -20.09
N THR A 129 4.46 4.92 -20.38
CA THR A 129 4.85 4.46 -21.72
C THR A 129 3.66 4.27 -22.66
N GLN A 130 2.43 4.45 -22.15
CA GLN A 130 1.19 4.37 -22.91
C GLN A 130 0.60 5.75 -23.13
N ASN A 131 -0.17 5.90 -24.22
CA ASN A 131 -0.90 7.12 -24.50
C ASN A 131 -1.83 7.49 -23.32
N ASP A 132 -2.00 8.78 -23.07
CA ASP A 132 -2.89 9.21 -22.01
C ASP A 132 -4.36 8.94 -22.41
N PRO A 133 -5.14 8.17 -21.64
CA PRO A 133 -6.55 7.97 -21.93
C PRO A 133 -7.39 9.23 -21.75
N THR A 134 -6.90 10.22 -21.00
CA THR A 134 -7.58 11.49 -20.69
C THR A 134 -7.10 12.65 -21.56
N ASP A 135 -5.96 12.49 -22.23
CA ASP A 135 -5.39 13.49 -23.13
C ASP A 135 -5.02 12.83 -24.48
N PRO A 136 -5.92 12.89 -25.48
CA PRO A 136 -5.67 12.32 -26.80
C PRO A 136 -4.44 12.89 -27.52
N THR A 137 -3.93 14.04 -27.07
CA THR A 137 -2.76 14.69 -27.67
C THR A 137 -1.44 14.18 -27.06
N ASP A 138 -1.49 13.59 -25.87
CA ASP A 138 -0.35 12.95 -25.19
C ASP A 138 -0.13 11.53 -25.71
N THR A 139 0.36 11.43 -26.96
CA THR A 139 0.79 10.16 -27.54
C THR A 139 2.26 9.91 -27.23
N THR A 140 2.55 8.76 -26.64
CA THR A 140 3.91 8.33 -26.27
C THR A 140 4.74 7.86 -27.46
N GLN A 141 4.10 7.54 -28.59
CA GLN A 141 4.76 7.06 -29.79
C GLN A 141 5.12 8.22 -30.72
N MET A 142 6.42 8.41 -30.97
CA MET A 142 6.87 9.27 -32.06
C MET A 142 6.92 8.49 -33.38
N ARG A 143 6.73 9.16 -34.51
CA ARG A 143 6.85 8.54 -35.84
C ARG A 143 8.22 7.90 -36.07
N ALA A 144 9.26 8.50 -35.47
CA ALA A 144 10.62 7.96 -35.48
C ALA A 144 10.72 6.61 -34.74
N SER A 145 9.97 6.39 -33.66
CA SER A 145 10.01 5.11 -32.92
C SER A 145 9.16 4.01 -33.56
N THR A 146 8.28 4.36 -34.52
CA THR A 146 7.40 3.41 -35.21
C THR A 146 7.90 3.05 -36.61
N ASN A 147 9.06 3.57 -37.05
CA ASN A 147 9.58 3.42 -38.42
C ASN A 147 8.51 3.75 -39.50
N GLY A 148 7.62 4.70 -39.20
CA GLY A 148 6.52 5.08 -40.10
C GLY A 148 5.40 4.05 -40.28
N ARG A 149 5.38 2.97 -39.48
CA ARG A 149 4.33 1.92 -39.55
C ARG A 149 2.98 2.37 -39.03
N VAL A 150 2.96 3.40 -38.18
CA VAL A 150 1.74 4.02 -37.65
C VAL A 150 1.48 5.31 -38.42
N ARG A 151 0.36 5.38 -39.14
CA ARG A 151 0.01 6.51 -40.04
C ARG A 151 -0.13 7.84 -39.28
N ASP A 152 -0.74 7.80 -38.09
CA ASP A 152 -1.03 9.00 -37.29
C ASP A 152 -0.02 9.21 -36.14
N ALA A 153 1.18 8.64 -36.24
CA ALA A 153 2.19 8.81 -35.21
C ALA A 153 2.73 10.24 -35.17
N ASN A 154 2.95 10.73 -33.96
CA ASN A 154 3.40 12.09 -33.71
C ASN A 154 4.76 12.36 -34.38
N VAL A 155 4.81 13.30 -35.33
CA VAL A 155 6.07 13.74 -35.95
C VAL A 155 6.86 14.61 -34.97
N ALA A 156 8.17 14.39 -34.89
CA ALA A 156 9.07 15.23 -34.10
C ALA A 156 9.17 16.61 -34.75
N SER A 157 8.75 17.65 -34.03
CA SER A 157 8.86 19.04 -34.45
C SER A 157 9.44 19.88 -33.31
N TRP A 158 10.13 20.97 -33.64
CA TRP A 158 10.66 21.91 -32.65
C TRP A 158 9.58 22.46 -31.71
N GLU A 159 8.38 22.69 -32.25
CA GLU A 159 7.22 23.11 -31.46
C GLU A 159 6.79 22.05 -30.43
N LYS A 160 6.84 20.75 -30.77
CA LYS A 160 6.59 19.69 -29.80
C LYS A 160 7.66 19.60 -28.74
N PHE A 161 8.92 19.75 -29.12
CA PHE A 161 10.02 19.74 -28.15
C PHE A 161 9.86 20.86 -27.11
N THR A 162 9.43 22.05 -27.53
CA THR A 162 9.24 23.19 -26.63
C THR A 162 7.92 23.14 -25.86
N LYS A 163 6.83 22.64 -26.45
CA LYS A 163 5.49 22.65 -25.82
C LYS A 163 5.10 21.37 -25.08
N SER A 164 5.62 20.20 -25.45
CA SER A 164 5.18 18.90 -24.91
C SER A 164 6.30 18.05 -24.29
N LEU A 165 7.55 18.25 -24.73
CA LEU A 165 8.72 17.53 -24.20
C LEU A 165 9.65 18.43 -23.39
N SER A 166 9.18 19.63 -23.01
CA SER A 166 9.93 20.48 -22.09
C SER A 166 9.92 19.87 -20.69
N ILE A 167 11.00 20.08 -19.93
CA ILE A 167 11.12 19.56 -18.56
C ILE A 167 9.93 19.94 -17.67
N PRO A 168 9.40 21.19 -17.69
CA PRO A 168 8.23 21.54 -16.88
C PRO A 168 6.96 20.76 -17.24
N GLU A 169 6.72 20.54 -18.54
CA GLU A 169 5.52 19.81 -18.98
C GLU A 169 5.65 18.31 -18.72
N ILE A 170 6.85 17.74 -18.86
CA ILE A 170 7.13 16.36 -18.45
C ILE A 170 6.94 16.21 -16.93
N ALA A 171 7.41 17.17 -16.13
CA ALA A 171 7.21 17.14 -14.67
C ALA A 171 5.73 17.15 -14.29
N LYS A 172 4.94 18.08 -14.85
CA LYS A 172 3.47 18.11 -14.65
C LYS A 172 2.79 16.80 -15.07
N LYS A 173 3.24 16.21 -16.19
CA LYS A 173 2.73 14.91 -16.65
C LYS A 173 3.05 13.81 -15.64
N TYR A 174 4.26 13.76 -15.10
CA TYR A 174 4.66 12.76 -14.10
C TYR A 174 3.94 12.95 -12.76
N GLU A 175 3.77 14.19 -12.29
CA GLU A 175 2.98 14.51 -11.10
C GLU A 175 1.53 14.03 -11.25
N ARG A 176 0.90 14.30 -12.41
CA ARG A 176 -0.48 13.89 -12.71
C ARG A 176 -0.65 12.38 -12.87
N ARG A 177 0.20 11.75 -13.68
CA ARG A 177 0.01 10.37 -14.16
C ARG A 177 0.75 9.32 -13.33
N SER A 178 1.76 9.72 -12.56
CA SER A 178 2.61 8.83 -11.78
C SER A 178 2.94 9.40 -10.39
N PRO A 179 1.93 9.64 -9.54
CA PRO A 179 2.13 10.31 -8.25
C PRO A 179 3.13 9.60 -7.33
N VAL A 180 3.22 8.27 -7.38
CA VAL A 180 4.17 7.51 -6.53
C VAL A 180 5.59 7.68 -7.05
N ALA A 181 5.81 7.59 -8.36
CA ALA A 181 7.13 7.80 -8.95
C ALA A 181 7.60 9.25 -8.77
N TRP A 182 6.69 10.21 -8.90
CA TRP A 182 6.93 11.62 -8.62
C TRP A 182 7.36 11.83 -7.17
N TYR A 183 6.54 11.37 -6.21
CA TYR A 183 6.84 11.48 -4.77
C TYR A 183 8.21 10.87 -4.43
N LEU A 184 8.51 9.66 -4.91
CA LEU A 184 9.81 9.03 -4.68
C LEU A 184 10.97 9.85 -5.27
N SER A 185 10.77 10.42 -6.47
CA SER A 185 11.78 11.27 -7.11
C SER A 185 12.02 12.54 -6.30
N GLU A 186 10.96 13.17 -5.77
CA GLU A 186 11.08 14.32 -4.86
C GLU A 186 11.82 13.96 -3.57
N MET A 187 11.53 12.79 -2.98
CA MET A 187 12.23 12.32 -1.78
C MET A 187 13.71 12.01 -2.05
N MET A 188 14.06 11.60 -3.28
CA MET A 188 15.45 11.29 -3.68
C MET A 188 16.24 12.53 -4.17
N ALA A 189 15.58 13.53 -4.75
CA ALA A 189 16.22 14.69 -5.39
C ALA A 189 16.81 15.73 -4.41
N ALA A 190 17.15 15.33 -3.19
CA ALA A 190 17.38 16.19 -2.03
C ALA A 190 18.20 17.49 -2.29
N SER A 191 17.50 18.62 -2.26
CA SER A 191 17.69 19.60 -1.19
C SER A 191 16.31 20.09 -0.75
N THR A 192 15.67 19.39 0.19
CA THR A 192 14.58 20.02 0.95
C THR A 192 15.23 21.10 1.80
N LYS A 193 14.93 22.37 1.52
CA LYS A 193 15.37 23.47 2.37
C LYS A 193 14.96 23.15 3.82
N ALA A 194 15.95 22.82 4.64
CA ALA A 194 15.87 22.75 6.09
C ALA A 194 14.82 21.80 6.71
N GLY A 195 14.78 20.52 6.29
CA GLY A 195 14.39 19.41 7.18
C GLY A 195 13.13 19.58 8.03
N VAL A 196 12.00 19.99 7.45
CA VAL A 196 10.69 19.94 8.11
C VAL A 196 9.76 19.00 7.34
N LEU A 197 9.25 17.98 8.03
CA LEU A 197 8.02 17.26 7.71
C LEU A 197 6.91 17.82 8.60
#